data_AF-A0A6M0HXH6-F1
#
_entry.id   AF-A0A6M0HXH6-F1
#
_cell.length_a   1.000
_cell.length_b   1.000
_cell.length_c   1.000
_cell.angle_alpha   90.00
_cell.angle_beta   90.00
_cell.angle_gamma   90.00
#
_symmetry.space_group_name_H-M   'P 1'
#
loop_
_entity.id
_entity.type
_entity.pdbx_description
1 polymer ?
#
loop_
_entity_poly.entity_id
_entity_poly.type
_entity_poly.pdbx_seq_one_letter_code
_entity_poly.pdbx_strand_id
1 'polypeptide(L)'
;IEDDVEITLEDGRRVWAIACAFAYTPPGFEDNGPTPAKLSIDNVSGRILPYLKQATSAIRVTYRAYLGGDLTTVVDMIEGLELKRVTLGGATAEGELTFAEIATQAFPRRTYDLDTYPGLWNS
;
A
#
# COMPACT_ATOMS: atom_id res chain seq x y z
N ILE A 1 18.82 -2.18 -18.10
CA ILE A 1 17.36 -1.94 -17.97
C ILE A 1 16.77 -3.33 -17.94
N GLU A 2 16.15 -3.72 -16.84
CA GLU A 2 15.48 -5.03 -16.76
C GLU A 2 14.21 -4.99 -17.63
N ASP A 3 13.85 -6.15 -18.18
CA ASP A 3 12.68 -6.29 -19.04
C ASP A 3 11.43 -6.56 -18.20
N ASP A 4 10.28 -6.11 -18.71
CA ASP A 4 8.98 -6.43 -18.11
C ASP A 4 8.79 -7.96 -18.10
N VAL A 5 8.22 -8.50 -17.02
CA VAL A 5 8.15 -9.95 -16.80
C VAL A 5 6.75 -10.38 -16.38
N GLU A 6 6.30 -11.54 -16.86
CA GLU A 6 5.05 -12.14 -16.41
C GLU A 6 5.27 -12.86 -15.08
N ILE A 7 4.46 -12.51 -14.07
CA ILE A 7 4.47 -13.16 -12.75
C ILE A 7 3.12 -13.80 -12.46
N THR A 8 3.13 -14.88 -11.68
CA THR A 8 1.91 -15.52 -11.18
C THR A 8 1.65 -15.05 -9.75
N LEU A 9 0.43 -14.56 -9.49
CA LEU A 9 -0.03 -14.13 -8.18
C LEU A 9 -0.56 -15.32 -7.36
N GLU A 10 -0.81 -15.09 -6.07
CA GLU A 10 -1.25 -16.10 -5.10
C GLU A 10 -2.62 -16.69 -5.46
N ASP A 11 -3.44 -15.94 -6.18
CA ASP A 11 -4.74 -16.39 -6.70
C ASP A 11 -4.65 -17.12 -8.05
N GLY A 12 -3.44 -17.38 -8.54
CA GLY A 12 -3.16 -18.06 -9.80
C GLY A 12 -3.27 -17.16 -11.03
N ARG A 13 -3.61 -15.87 -10.89
CA ARG A 13 -3.64 -14.93 -12.02
C ARG A 13 -2.22 -14.61 -12.48
N ARG A 14 -2.05 -14.47 -13.79
CA ARG A 14 -0.81 -13.97 -14.40
C ARG A 14 -0.93 -12.49 -14.69
N VAL A 15 0.08 -11.72 -14.30
CA VAL A 15 0.13 -10.27 -14.51
C VAL A 15 1.50 -9.87 -15.03
N TRP A 16 1.54 -8.82 -15.85
CA TRP A 16 2.79 -8.21 -16.29
C TRP A 16 3.33 -7.27 -15.23
N ALA A 17 4.48 -7.61 -14.66
CA ALA A 17 5.27 -6.74 -13.81
C ALA A 17 6.12 -5.82 -14.69
N ILE A 18 5.87 -4.52 -14.58
CA ILE A 18 6.61 -3.50 -15.32
C ILE A 18 7.94 -3.28 -14.61
N ALA A 19 9.04 -3.55 -15.31
CA ALA A 19 10.38 -3.31 -14.77
C ALA A 19 10.60 -1.80 -14.62
N CYS A 20 10.87 -1.38 -13.39
CA CYS A 20 11.18 0.00 -13.04
C CYS A 20 12.12 0.03 -11.84
N ALA A 21 12.98 1.04 -11.78
CA ALA A 21 13.77 1.27 -10.59
C ALA A 21 12.85 1.73 -9.46
N PHE A 22 12.96 1.08 -8.30
CA PHE A 22 12.26 1.49 -7.09
C PHE A 22 13.17 1.33 -5.88
N ALA A 23 12.86 2.07 -4.82
CA ALA A 23 13.47 1.91 -3.51
C ALA A 23 12.36 1.71 -2.48
N TYR A 24 12.48 0.65 -1.70
CA TYR A 24 11.63 0.38 -0.55
C TYR A 24 12.44 0.61 0.72
N THR A 25 11.92 1.44 1.62
CA THR A 25 12.46 1.63 2.96
C THR A 25 11.47 1.01 3.95
N PRO A 26 11.89 -0.02 4.73
CA PRO A 26 11.03 -0.63 5.73
C PRO A 26 10.69 0.37 6.84
N PRO A 27 9.62 0.13 7.63
CA PRO A 27 9.33 0.97 8.78
C PRO A 27 10.47 0.86 9.79
N GLY A 28 10.78 1.97 10.45
CA GLY A 28 11.90 2.08 11.38
C GLY A 28 11.48 2.62 12.73
N PHE A 29 12.48 2.79 13.59
CA PHE A 29 12.34 3.47 14.87
C PHE A 29 13.55 4.39 15.04
N GLU A 30 13.29 5.69 15.09
CA GLU A 30 14.30 6.72 15.37
C GLU A 30 14.09 7.27 16.79
N ASP A 31 15.02 8.10 17.28
CA ASP A 31 14.93 8.70 18.63
C ASP A 31 13.64 9.52 18.83
N ASN A 32 13.03 9.98 17.74
CA ASN A 32 11.76 10.72 17.73
C ASN A 32 10.51 9.82 17.56
N GLY A 33 10.68 8.50 17.53
CA GLY A 33 9.59 7.52 17.44
C GLY A 33 9.59 6.69 16.14
N PRO A 34 8.50 5.94 15.89
CA PRO A 34 8.39 5.08 14.72
C PRO A 34 8.31 5.88 13.42
N THR A 35 9.02 5.42 12.39
CA THR A 35 9.00 6.00 11.05
C THR A 35 8.20 5.11 10.08
N PRO A 36 7.34 5.70 9.23
CA PRO A 36 6.56 4.93 8.27
C PRO A 36 7.47 4.33 7.20
N ALA A 37 7.02 3.20 6.64
CA ALA A 37 7.65 2.64 5.45
C ALA A 37 7.50 3.60 4.26
N LYS A 38 8.47 3.61 3.35
CA LYS A 38 8.48 4.49 2.17
C LYS A 38 8.70 3.70 0.89
N LEU A 39 8.05 4.16 -0.16
CA LEU A 39 8.23 3.65 -1.52
C LEU A 39 8.57 4.81 -2.44
N SER A 40 9.67 4.69 -3.17
CA SER A 40 10.07 5.60 -4.24
C SER A 40 10.14 4.82 -5.54
N ILE A 41 9.54 5.33 -6.61
CA ILE A 41 9.52 4.72 -7.94
C ILE A 41 10.08 5.72 -8.95
N ASP A 42 10.86 5.25 -9.92
CA ASP A 42 11.31 6.06 -11.05
C ASP A 42 10.14 6.76 -11.75
N ASN A 43 10.30 8.07 -11.93
CA ASN A 43 9.36 8.89 -12.69
C ASN A 43 9.97 9.39 -14.02
N VAL A 44 11.28 9.21 -14.24
CA VAL A 44 11.94 9.66 -15.48
C VAL A 44 11.41 8.90 -16.70
N SER A 45 11.13 7.60 -16.54
CA SER A 45 10.50 6.79 -17.58
C SER A 45 9.03 7.16 -17.86
N GLY A 46 8.38 7.91 -16.95
CA GLY A 46 6.98 8.28 -17.04
C GLY A 46 5.98 7.12 -16.92
N ARG A 47 6.46 5.88 -16.69
CA ARG A 47 5.64 4.66 -16.68
C ARG A 47 4.59 4.66 -15.57
N ILE A 48 4.88 5.28 -14.43
CA ILE A 48 3.98 5.29 -13.26
C ILE A 48 2.86 6.35 -13.36
N LEU A 49 3.06 7.41 -14.15
CA LEU A 49 2.15 8.56 -14.23
C LEU A 49 0.71 8.23 -14.65
N PRO A 50 0.46 7.38 -15.67
CA PRO A 50 -0.91 7.02 -16.05
C PRO A 50 -1.67 6.36 -14.90
N TYR A 51 -1.00 5.51 -14.11
CA TYR A 51 -1.59 4.81 -12.98
C TYR A 51 -1.90 5.75 -11.83
N LEU A 52 -0.98 6.66 -11.50
CA LEU A 52 -1.22 7.69 -10.47
C LEU A 52 -2.37 8.63 -10.83
N LYS A 53 -2.49 9.01 -12.11
CA LYS A 53 -3.58 9.89 -12.59
C LYS A 53 -4.94 9.20 -12.64
N GLN A 54 -4.99 7.89 -12.82
CA GLN A 54 -6.23 7.11 -12.88
C GLN A 54 -6.72 6.65 -11.51
N ALA A 55 -5.88 6.74 -10.47
CA ALA A 55 -6.26 6.32 -9.13
C ALA A 55 -7.34 7.26 -8.55
N THR A 56 -8.54 6.73 -8.35
CA THR A 56 -9.67 7.43 -7.70
C THR A 56 -9.88 7.00 -6.24
N SER A 57 -9.15 5.98 -5.80
CA SER A 57 -9.15 5.42 -4.45
C SER A 57 -7.73 5.20 -3.94
N ALA A 58 -7.58 4.77 -2.69
CA ALA A 58 -6.28 4.37 -2.14
C ALA A 58 -5.60 3.33 -3.04
N ILE A 59 -4.33 3.57 -3.38
CA ILE A 59 -3.52 2.65 -4.16
C ILE A 59 -3.02 1.57 -3.21
N ARG A 60 -3.47 0.33 -3.43
CA ARG A 60 -3.01 -0.82 -2.65
C ARG A 60 -1.66 -1.28 -3.14
N VAL A 61 -0.79 -1.59 -2.20
CA VAL A 61 0.58 -2.06 -2.45
C VAL A 61 0.74 -3.42 -1.80
N THR A 62 1.36 -4.33 -2.52
CA THR A 62 1.81 -5.61 -1.98
C THR A 62 3.29 -5.73 -2.29
N TYR A 63 4.11 -5.90 -1.26
CA TYR A 63 5.53 -6.20 -1.40
C TYR A 63 5.70 -7.71 -1.52
N ARG A 64 6.51 -8.16 -2.49
CA ARG A 64 6.90 -9.56 -2.68
C ARG A 64 8.39 -9.65 -2.90
N ALA A 65 9.07 -10.46 -2.10
CA ALA A 65 10.43 -10.87 -2.36
C ALA A 65 10.42 -12.30 -2.94
N TYR A 66 11.14 -12.50 -4.03
CA TYR A 66 11.24 -13.79 -4.71
C TYR A 66 12.62 -14.43 -4.48
N LEU A 67 12.69 -15.75 -4.59
CA LEU A 67 13.94 -16.49 -4.40
C LEU A 67 14.89 -16.29 -5.60
N GLY A 68 15.74 -15.27 -5.52
CA GLY A 68 16.73 -14.99 -6.58
C GLY A 68 16.07 -14.77 -7.94
N GLY A 69 16.39 -15.63 -8.92
CA GLY A 69 15.77 -15.59 -10.26
C GLY A 69 14.46 -16.37 -10.40
N ASP A 70 14.00 -17.05 -9.35
CA ASP A 70 12.74 -17.80 -9.37
C ASP A 70 11.57 -16.92 -8.90
N LEU A 71 10.82 -16.38 -9.87
CA LEU A 71 9.62 -15.57 -9.64
C LEU A 71 8.37 -16.40 -9.31
N THR A 72 8.49 -17.71 -9.14
CA THR A 72 7.39 -18.59 -8.71
C THR A 72 7.42 -18.88 -7.20
N THR A 73 8.58 -18.70 -6.56
CA THR A 73 8.76 -18.91 -5.12
C THR A 73 8.87 -17.57 -4.39
N VAL A 74 7.78 -17.19 -3.70
CA VAL A 74 7.76 -16.02 -2.81
C VAL A 74 8.40 -16.39 -1.47
N VAL A 75 9.42 -15.65 -1.05
CA VAL A 75 10.14 -15.88 0.22
C VAL A 75 9.67 -14.93 1.33
N ASP A 76 9.15 -13.77 0.97
CA ASP A 76 8.59 -12.80 1.91
C ASP A 76 7.49 -11.99 1.21
N MET A 77 6.43 -11.65 1.96
CA MET A 77 5.28 -10.94 1.44
C MET A 77 4.65 -10.03 2.49
N ILE A 78 4.36 -8.79 2.10
CA ILE A 78 3.61 -7.85 2.91
C ILE A 78 2.39 -7.38 2.13
N GLU A 79 1.22 -7.78 2.60
CA GLU A 79 -0.08 -7.41 2.02
C GLU A 79 -0.77 -6.29 2.82
N GLY A 80 -1.81 -5.70 2.24
CA GLY A 80 -2.66 -4.73 2.94
C GLY A 80 -2.01 -3.36 3.14
N LEU A 81 -0.91 -3.07 2.44
CA LEU A 81 -0.32 -1.74 2.43
C LEU A 81 -1.14 -0.82 1.51
N GLU A 82 -1.27 0.42 1.92
CA GLU A 82 -1.86 1.51 1.17
C GLU A 82 -0.81 2.60 0.99
N LEU A 83 -0.67 3.09 -0.24
CA LEU A 83 0.20 4.21 -0.56
C LEU A 83 -0.53 5.53 -0.24
N LYS A 84 0.04 6.31 0.67
CA LYS A 84 -0.45 7.63 1.08
C LYS A 84 0.58 8.72 0.80
N ARG A 85 0.12 9.97 0.76
CA ARG A 85 0.94 11.19 0.65
C ARG A 85 1.93 11.13 -0.54
N VAL A 86 1.43 10.72 -1.70
CA VAL A 86 2.25 10.64 -2.91
C VAL A 86 2.69 12.03 -3.35
N THR A 87 4.00 12.23 -3.45
CA THR A 87 4.64 13.43 -3.96
C THR A 87 5.34 13.09 -5.27
N LEU A 88 5.03 13.85 -6.33
CA LEU A 88 5.61 13.66 -7.65
C LEU A 88 6.77 14.64 -7.86
N GLY A 89 7.99 14.12 -7.88
CA GLY A 89 9.20 14.84 -8.28
C GLY A 89 9.54 14.65 -9.76
N GLY A 90 10.51 15.41 -10.26
CA GLY A 90 10.99 15.27 -11.63
C GLY A 90 11.69 13.94 -11.92
N ALA A 91 12.33 13.35 -10.90
CA ALA A 91 13.05 12.08 -11.02
C ALA A 91 12.31 10.89 -10.39
N THR A 92 11.59 11.12 -9.29
CA THR A 92 10.95 10.06 -8.49
C THR A 92 9.51 10.40 -8.14
N ALA A 93 8.68 9.38 -8.01
CA ALA A 93 7.38 9.45 -7.35
C ALA A 93 7.50 8.77 -5.98
N GLU A 94 7.27 9.51 -4.90
CA GLU A 94 7.51 9.05 -3.53
C GLU A 94 6.22 9.02 -2.73
N GLY A 95 6.03 8.00 -1.92
CA GLY A 95 4.89 7.93 -1.01
C GLY A 95 5.18 7.11 0.24
N GLU A 96 4.32 7.30 1.24
CA GLU A 96 4.37 6.56 2.50
C GLU A 96 3.48 5.32 2.39
N LEU A 97 3.98 4.19 2.89
CA LEU A 97 3.23 2.94 2.98
C LEU A 97 2.69 2.79 4.40
N THR A 98 1.39 2.56 4.50
CA THR A 98 0.72 2.31 5.77
C THR A 98 -0.25 1.15 5.65
N PHE A 99 -0.55 0.47 6.76
CA PHE A 99 -1.67 -0.46 6.78
C PHE A 99 -2.98 0.33 6.79
N ALA A 100 -4.05 -0.28 6.29
CA ALA A 100 -5.39 0.27 6.48
C ALA A 100 -5.62 0.55 7.98
N GLU A 101 -5.98 1.78 8.32
CA GLU A 101 -6.19 2.16 9.73
C GLU A 101 -7.45 1.47 10.27
N ILE A 102 -7.27 0.34 10.94
CA ILE A 102 -8.35 -0.36 11.63
C ILE A 102 -8.78 0.44 12.88
N ALA A 103 -7.84 1.16 13.51
CA ALA A 103 -8.10 1.89 14.77
C ALA A 103 -9.04 3.10 14.63
N THR A 104 -9.14 3.71 13.44
CA THR A 104 -10.06 4.82 13.17
C THR A 104 -11.40 4.37 12.56
N GLN A 105 -11.56 3.07 12.29
CA GLN A 105 -12.88 2.52 12.02
C GLN A 105 -13.67 2.51 13.32
N ALA A 106 -14.75 3.29 13.38
CA ALA A 106 -15.62 3.40 14.55
C ALA A 106 -16.03 1.99 15.04
N PHE A 107 -15.44 1.55 16.14
CA PHE A 107 -15.79 0.29 16.77
C PHE A 107 -16.07 0.53 18.26
N PRO A 108 -17.25 0.14 18.76
CA PRO A 108 -18.38 -0.46 18.04
C PRO A 108 -19.14 0.54 17.14
N ARG A 109 -19.62 0.11 15.97
CA ARG A 109 -20.42 0.92 15.01
C ARG A 109 -21.84 1.25 15.50
N ARG A 110 -22.14 1.06 16.79
CA ARG A 110 -23.44 1.37 17.37
C ARG A 110 -23.37 2.72 18.06
N THR A 111 -23.92 3.72 17.41
CA THR A 111 -24.27 4.97 18.07
C THR A 111 -25.55 4.74 18.88
N TYR A 112 -25.65 5.38 20.04
CA TYR A 112 -26.86 5.34 20.86
C TYR A 112 -28.05 5.89 20.05
N ASP A 113 -29.12 5.12 20.01
CA ASP A 113 -30.39 5.51 19.39
C ASP A 113 -31.52 5.25 20.40
N LEU A 114 -32.38 6.25 20.59
CA LEU A 114 -33.57 6.20 21.45
C LEU A 114 -34.55 5.12 20.99
N ASP A 115 -34.59 4.81 19.69
CA ASP A 115 -35.44 3.73 19.16
C ASP A 115 -34.96 2.34 19.61
N THR A 116 -33.66 2.18 19.89
CA THR A 116 -33.06 0.89 20.24
C THR A 116 -32.95 0.68 21.76
N TYR A 117 -32.88 1.75 22.54
CA TYR A 117 -32.69 1.69 24.00
C TYR A 117 -33.63 2.64 24.79
N PRO A 118 -34.96 2.47 24.71
CA PRO A 118 -35.92 3.39 25.34
C PRO A 118 -35.83 3.42 26.87
N GLY A 119 -35.26 2.39 27.51
CA GLY A 119 -35.12 2.30 28.97
C GLY A 119 -33.96 3.07 29.59
N LEU A 120 -33.12 3.75 28.79
CA LEU A 120 -32.00 4.57 29.27
C LEU A 120 -32.33 6.07 29.36
N TRP A 121 -33.52 6.48 28.92
CA TRP A 121 -34.05 7.83 29.12
C TRP A 121 -34.90 7.85 30.40
N ASN A 122 -34.27 8.15 31.54
CA ASN A 122 -34.99 8.54 32.74
C ASN A 122 -35.05 10.08 32.80
N SER A 123 -36.24 10.64 32.55
CA SER A 123 -36.61 11.99 32.98
C SER A 123 -36.97 12.00 34.46
#